data_AF-A0AAE1TQL7-F1
#
_entry.id   AF-A0AAE1TQL7-F1
#
_cell.length_a   1.000
_cell.length_b   1.000
_cell.length_c   1.000
_cell.angle_alpha   90.00
_cell.angle_beta   90.00
_cell.angle_gamma   90.00
#
_symmetry.space_group_name_H-M   'P 1'
#
loop_
_entity.id
_entity.type
_entity.pdbx_description
1 polymer ?
#
loop_
_entity_poly.entity_id
_entity_poly.type
_entity_poly.pdbx_seq_one_letter_code
_entity_poly.pdbx_strand_id
1 'polypeptide(L)'
;MPNRSGNTGWRPTIFTTLQNSLHNYKKDWCEVTYERADGVTFTVQGKEGDNLLDIAINNDIDLEGFGACEGTLACSTCHLTFKQEDFDNIEDPCTDEELDMLDLAYGLSDTELCVSLSGCGFLGVYLIGALHCLSHRCPRVVRTAHFSGSSAGAIMAAAVVCGLSLNTVRAGFLRTAARARQQTMSTFSPGFRMDEQLTDGLESLPPDAHVKASGRLHVSVTRLRDGAHVVFSHWNTRQELIHTLRCSCFILGFSGGWPPTIEGEVYIDGGYRNRQPKVFNNTITISPYSGEADISPLKMKGTSQVNWSNLTIDVSQSNILRSGVCLSLSGSGFLSVYQLGALDCLHRYWPHLLTRASVAGASAGALLGACVVCGVESSTVREYFVDAAASSHQLTLGPFSPRYSVEDQLKLGLDLLPSDAHVRASDRLFVSITSVSQRRNVMVSKWESREELIRCLLCSCFIPAFSGFRLPTFKGQKCVDGGFSNNLPIVCHPAITISPFNGRGVDICPTDGSNTPLYITVANEQLAVTLGNLVRCIRALLPPHVDALQNMYLMGYTDAYNFLKTSAAKKKKLLQG
;
A
#
# COMPACT_ATOMS: atom_id res chain seq x y z
N MET A 1 -12.62 101.92 -19.22
CA MET A 1 -11.30 102.14 -19.87
C MET A 1 -10.59 103.25 -19.09
N PRO A 2 -9.28 103.15 -18.79
CA PRO A 2 -8.25 102.42 -19.55
C PRO A 2 -7.46 101.32 -18.79
N ASN A 3 -7.03 100.32 -19.59
CA ASN A 3 -5.87 99.38 -19.55
C ASN A 3 -5.39 98.73 -18.23
N ARG A 4 -5.43 97.38 -18.10
CA ARG A 4 -4.47 96.35 -18.61
C ARG A 4 -3.03 96.64 -18.13
N SER A 5 -2.25 95.76 -17.49
CA SER A 5 -2.10 94.29 -17.46
C SER A 5 -1.12 93.99 -16.30
N GLY A 6 -1.27 92.95 -15.48
CA GLY A 6 -0.64 91.65 -15.75
C GLY A 6 0.39 91.27 -14.66
N ASN A 7 0.06 90.16 -13.98
CA ASN A 7 0.94 89.14 -13.38
C ASN A 7 1.65 89.31 -12.02
N THR A 8 1.30 88.34 -11.17
CA THR A 8 2.11 87.50 -10.27
C THR A 8 2.74 88.08 -8.99
N GLY A 9 2.23 87.54 -7.87
CA GLY A 9 3.08 86.91 -6.87
C GLY A 9 3.05 87.55 -5.48
N TRP A 10 2.78 86.70 -4.48
CA TRP A 10 3.01 86.88 -3.03
C TRP A 10 1.86 87.44 -2.18
N ARG A 11 1.20 86.52 -1.46
CA ARG A 11 0.60 86.77 -0.14
C ARG A 11 0.99 85.64 0.84
N PRO A 12 1.12 85.92 2.16
CA PRO A 12 2.07 85.23 3.03
C PRO A 12 1.51 83.97 3.70
N THR A 13 2.32 82.92 3.66
CA THR A 13 2.11 81.56 4.17
C THR A 13 2.47 81.45 5.66
N ILE A 14 1.72 82.06 6.58
CA ILE A 14 2.00 81.91 8.03
C ILE A 14 0.79 81.56 8.89
N PHE A 15 -0.45 81.76 8.42
CA PHE A 15 -1.65 81.47 9.24
C PHE A 15 -2.35 80.13 8.94
N THR A 16 -1.91 79.37 7.94
CA THR A 16 -2.48 78.05 7.59
C THR A 16 -1.70 76.86 8.16
N THR A 17 -0.54 77.08 8.77
CA THR A 17 0.34 75.99 9.23
C THR A 17 0.05 75.52 10.66
N LEU A 18 -0.70 76.30 11.47
CA LEU A 18 -1.03 75.93 12.85
C LEU A 18 -2.40 75.26 13.05
N GLN A 19 -3.27 75.29 12.03
CA GLN A 19 -4.55 74.55 12.07
C GLN A 19 -4.49 73.18 11.37
N ASN A 20 -3.47 72.93 10.54
CA ASN A 20 -3.22 71.62 9.94
C ASN A 20 -2.28 70.72 10.77
N SER A 21 -1.73 71.19 11.89
CA SER A 21 -0.89 70.36 12.79
C SER A 21 -1.67 69.75 13.96
N LEU A 22 -3.00 69.80 13.95
CA LEU A 22 -3.86 69.31 15.05
C LEU A 22 -5.06 68.45 14.58
N HIS A 23 -5.00 67.88 13.38
CA HIS A 23 -6.00 66.92 12.88
C HIS A 23 -5.35 65.70 12.24
N ASN A 24 -4.89 64.78 13.10
CA ASN A 24 -5.00 63.31 13.00
C ASN A 24 -3.92 62.60 13.84
N TYR A 25 -3.88 62.89 15.15
CA TYR A 25 -3.28 62.00 16.13
C TYR A 25 -4.37 61.46 17.05
N LYS A 26 -5.27 60.64 16.48
CA LYS A 26 -5.83 59.53 17.25
C LYS A 26 -4.88 58.36 17.00
N LYS A 27 -3.88 58.19 17.86
CA LYS A 27 -3.22 56.89 18.01
C LYS A 27 -4.25 55.99 18.66
N ASP A 28 -5.00 55.28 17.84
CA ASP A 28 -6.01 54.35 18.32
C ASP A 28 -5.27 53.22 19.05
N TRP A 29 -5.72 52.93 20.26
CA TRP A 29 -5.24 51.81 21.03
C TRP A 29 -5.72 50.52 20.37
N CYS A 30 -4.84 49.52 20.28
CA CYS A 30 -5.15 48.21 19.77
C CYS A 30 -4.95 47.15 20.86
N GLU A 31 -5.78 46.11 20.81
CA GLU A 31 -5.59 44.92 21.63
C GLU A 31 -4.56 44.02 20.99
N VAL A 32 -3.48 43.73 21.73
CA VAL A 32 -2.44 42.78 21.34
C VAL A 32 -2.58 41.56 22.22
N THR A 33 -2.79 40.39 21.61
CA THR A 33 -2.88 39.12 22.34
C THR A 33 -1.63 38.29 22.09
N TYR A 34 -0.93 37.94 23.17
CA TYR A 34 0.23 37.07 23.17
C TYR A 34 -0.19 35.67 23.61
N GLU A 35 0.19 34.64 22.85
CA GLU A 35 -0.05 33.23 23.20
C GLU A 35 1.29 32.52 23.44
N ARG A 36 1.45 31.92 24.63
CA ARG A 36 2.63 31.12 25.01
C ARG A 36 2.58 29.72 24.41
N ALA A 37 3.73 29.04 24.37
CA ALA A 37 3.84 27.67 23.82
C ALA A 37 2.98 26.61 24.54
N ASP A 38 2.64 26.86 25.80
CA ASP A 38 1.74 26.05 26.62
C ASP A 38 0.24 26.34 26.35
N GLY A 39 -0.06 27.36 25.55
CA GLY A 39 -1.42 27.79 25.17
C GLY A 39 -2.03 28.85 26.08
N VAL A 40 -1.27 29.42 27.03
CA VAL A 40 -1.75 30.52 27.87
C VAL A 40 -1.73 31.83 27.08
N THR A 41 -2.85 32.55 27.08
CA THR A 41 -3.00 33.83 26.38
C THR A 41 -3.00 35.04 27.33
N PHE A 42 -2.39 36.14 26.89
CA PHE A 42 -2.35 37.42 27.58
C PHE A 42 -2.78 38.51 26.60
N THR A 43 -3.86 39.23 26.90
CA THR A 43 -4.31 40.36 26.09
C THR A 43 -3.96 41.66 26.79
N VAL A 44 -3.23 42.53 26.08
CA VAL A 44 -2.76 43.83 26.58
C VAL A 44 -3.09 44.92 25.56
N GLN A 45 -3.05 46.17 26.02
CA GLN A 45 -3.31 47.33 25.17
C GLN A 45 -1.98 47.92 24.68
N GLY A 46 -1.85 48.08 23.36
CA GLY A 46 -0.75 48.78 22.71
C GLY A 46 -1.25 49.99 21.92
N LYS A 47 -0.38 50.92 21.56
CA LYS A 47 -0.74 51.97 20.59
C LYS A 47 -0.16 51.64 19.23
N GLU A 48 -0.84 52.10 18.20
CA GLU A 48 -0.30 52.04 16.85
C GLU A 48 1.09 52.72 16.77
N GLY A 49 2.05 51.98 16.19
CA GLY A 49 3.47 52.35 16.12
C GLY A 49 4.31 51.99 17.35
N ASP A 50 3.75 51.39 18.39
CA ASP A 50 4.54 50.85 19.51
C ASP A 50 5.21 49.52 19.10
N ASN A 51 6.40 49.26 19.65
CA ASN A 51 7.13 48.03 19.41
C ASN A 51 6.51 46.86 20.19
N LEU A 52 6.23 45.73 19.52
CA LEU A 52 5.60 44.55 20.14
C LEU A 52 6.45 43.91 21.26
N LEU A 53 7.78 44.03 21.21
CA LEU A 53 8.67 43.60 22.28
C LEU A 53 8.52 44.51 23.51
N ASP A 54 8.50 45.83 23.31
CA ASP A 54 8.33 46.79 24.40
C ASP A 54 6.97 46.63 25.08
N ILE A 55 5.90 46.36 24.31
CA ILE A 55 4.57 46.07 24.87
C ILE A 55 4.63 44.82 25.76
N ALA A 56 5.30 43.75 25.31
CA ALA A 56 5.43 42.53 26.09
C ALA A 56 6.23 42.75 27.39
N ILE A 57 7.36 43.46 27.31
CA ILE A 57 8.21 43.79 28.47
C ILE A 57 7.46 44.68 29.47
N ASN A 58 6.82 45.76 28.99
CA ASN A 58 6.12 46.71 29.85
C ASN A 58 4.90 46.14 30.57
N ASN A 59 4.35 45.01 30.07
CA ASN A 59 3.24 44.31 30.69
C ASN A 59 3.66 43.00 31.38
N ASP A 60 4.97 42.81 31.63
CA ASP A 60 5.54 41.64 32.32
C ASP A 60 5.10 40.29 31.70
N ILE A 61 4.97 40.23 30.36
CA ILE A 61 4.62 39.00 29.65
C ILE A 61 5.87 38.13 29.53
N ASP A 62 5.99 37.14 30.42
CA ASP A 62 7.05 36.14 30.40
C ASP A 62 6.92 35.21 29.18
N LEU A 63 7.68 35.49 28.13
CA LEU A 63 7.82 34.66 26.93
C LEU A 63 9.19 33.98 26.95
N GLU A 64 9.21 32.67 27.19
CA GLU A 64 10.44 31.88 27.37
C GLU A 64 11.43 32.08 26.19
N GLY A 65 12.59 32.69 26.46
CA GLY A 65 13.65 32.95 25.48
C GLY A 65 13.40 34.11 24.50
N PHE A 66 12.22 34.72 24.50
CA PHE A 66 11.88 35.86 23.63
C PHE A 66 12.44 37.16 24.22
N GLY A 67 13.05 38.00 23.38
CA GLY A 67 13.56 39.30 23.84
C GLY A 67 14.73 39.23 24.83
N ALA A 68 15.39 38.08 24.99
CA ALA A 68 16.52 37.90 25.91
C ALA A 68 17.74 38.79 25.58
N CYS A 69 17.83 39.29 24.34
CA CYS A 69 18.80 40.30 23.94
C CYS A 69 18.33 41.74 24.11
N GLU A 70 17.12 41.99 24.63
CA GLU A 70 16.55 43.33 24.77
C GLU A 70 16.49 44.08 23.43
N GLY A 71 16.32 43.36 22.32
CA GLY A 71 16.31 43.93 20.96
C GLY A 71 17.71 44.22 20.38
N THR A 72 18.79 43.88 21.09
CA THR A 72 20.15 43.91 20.52
C THR A 72 20.36 42.70 19.61
N LEU A 73 20.89 42.89 18.41
CA LEU A 73 21.08 41.85 17.36
C LEU A 73 22.09 40.72 17.72
N ALA A 74 22.37 40.49 19.02
CA ALA A 74 23.44 39.65 19.53
C ALA A 74 23.05 38.18 19.79
N CYS A 75 21.75 37.86 19.92
CA CYS A 75 21.25 36.49 19.83
C CYS A 75 20.37 36.37 18.58
N SER A 76 20.34 35.18 17.98
CA SER A 76 19.56 34.83 16.76
C SER A 76 18.34 35.73 16.57
N THR A 77 18.26 36.39 15.42
CA THR A 77 17.17 37.33 15.10
C THR A 77 15.82 36.67 15.37
N CYS A 78 14.99 37.33 16.18
CA CYS A 78 13.60 36.92 16.36
C CYS A 78 12.91 37.07 14.99
N HIS A 79 12.70 35.96 14.29
CA HIS A 79 12.00 35.95 13.01
C HIS A 79 10.50 35.77 13.27
N LEU A 80 9.68 36.43 12.46
CA LEU A 80 8.23 36.41 12.56
C LEU A 80 7.65 35.61 11.38
N THR A 81 6.59 34.86 11.65
CA THR A 81 5.83 34.13 10.63
C THR A 81 4.50 34.83 10.43
N PHE A 82 4.27 35.38 9.24
CA PHE A 82 3.01 36.04 8.88
C PHE A 82 2.12 35.10 8.07
N LYS A 83 0.80 35.29 8.13
CA LYS A 83 -0.07 34.76 7.09
C LYS A 83 0.22 35.50 5.78
N GLN A 84 -0.02 34.85 4.65
CA GLN A 84 0.21 35.49 3.35
C GLN A 84 -0.58 36.79 3.19
N GLU A 85 -1.86 36.79 3.61
CA GLU A 85 -2.73 37.98 3.57
C GLU A 85 -2.18 39.18 4.34
N ASP A 86 -1.49 38.93 5.46
CA ASP A 86 -0.90 39.97 6.30
C ASP A 86 0.47 40.41 5.77
N PHE A 87 1.25 39.46 5.25
CA PHE A 87 2.55 39.72 4.62
C PHE A 87 2.39 40.58 3.36
N ASP A 88 1.37 40.32 2.55
CA ASP A 88 1.06 41.09 1.34
C ASP A 88 0.69 42.56 1.64
N ASN A 89 0.37 42.90 2.89
CA ASN A 89 0.11 44.29 3.33
C ASN A 89 1.38 45.05 3.73
N ILE A 90 2.55 44.38 3.78
CA ILE A 90 3.83 45.04 4.07
C ILE A 90 4.30 45.73 2.79
N GLU A 91 4.33 47.06 2.80
CA GLU A 91 4.65 47.87 1.61
C GLU A 91 6.11 47.74 1.16
N ASP A 92 7.01 47.47 2.10
CA ASP A 92 8.44 47.35 1.84
C ASP A 92 8.78 45.92 1.37
N PRO A 93 9.44 45.75 0.20
CA PRO A 93 9.91 44.44 -0.23
C PRO A 93 11.05 43.97 0.69
N CYS A 94 11.15 42.66 0.91
CA CYS A 94 12.27 42.09 1.66
C CYS A 94 13.62 42.50 1.03
N THR A 95 14.53 43.00 1.86
CA THR A 95 15.88 43.34 1.40
C THR A 95 16.75 42.09 1.31
N ASP A 96 17.82 42.15 0.52
CA ASP A 96 18.78 41.04 0.41
C ASP A 96 19.40 40.71 1.79
N GLU A 97 19.65 41.72 2.63
CA GLU A 97 20.15 41.50 3.99
C GLU A 97 19.14 40.79 4.90
N GLU A 98 17.83 41.07 4.78
CA GLU A 98 16.79 40.36 5.54
C GLU A 98 16.70 38.90 5.12
N LEU A 99 16.80 38.63 3.81
CA LEU A 99 16.83 37.28 3.26
C LEU A 99 18.08 36.51 3.72
N ASP A 100 19.25 37.14 3.69
CA ASP A 100 20.51 36.55 4.18
C ASP A 100 20.46 36.28 5.70
N MET A 101 19.74 37.09 6.48
CA MET A 101 19.54 36.84 7.92
C MET A 101 18.55 35.71 8.22
N LEU A 102 17.59 35.44 7.32
CA LEU A 102 16.70 34.28 7.45
C LEU A 102 17.45 32.95 7.31
N ASP A 103 18.50 32.88 6.50
CA ASP A 103 19.33 31.67 6.34
C ASP A 103 20.00 31.23 7.65
N LEU A 104 20.17 32.15 8.61
CA LEU A 104 20.73 31.88 9.93
C LEU A 104 19.67 31.45 10.96
N ALA A 105 18.37 31.51 10.60
CA ALA A 105 17.27 31.20 11.49
C ALA A 105 17.11 29.70 11.73
N TYR A 106 17.06 29.31 13.01
CA TYR A 106 16.77 27.93 13.39
C TYR A 106 15.30 27.59 13.10
N GLY A 107 15.06 26.61 12.24
CA GLY A 107 13.72 26.14 11.89
C GLY A 107 13.00 27.00 10.85
N LEU A 108 13.75 27.76 10.04
CA LEU A 108 13.22 28.46 8.88
C LEU A 108 12.40 27.50 8.02
N SER A 109 11.13 27.83 7.82
CA SER A 109 10.19 27.03 7.03
C SER A 109 9.27 27.95 6.24
N ASP A 110 9.05 27.64 4.97
CA ASP A 110 7.90 28.21 4.26
C ASP A 110 6.63 27.92 5.08
N THR A 111 5.78 28.95 5.22
CA THR A 111 4.69 29.10 6.20
C THR A 111 3.64 27.98 6.23
N GLU A 112 3.69 27.04 5.28
CA GLU A 112 2.77 25.92 5.14
C GLU A 112 3.50 24.57 5.19
N LEU A 113 4.10 24.24 6.34
CA LEU A 113 4.65 22.90 6.59
C LEU A 113 3.52 21.86 6.49
N CYS A 114 3.74 20.81 5.70
CA CYS A 114 2.82 19.69 5.56
C CYS A 114 3.45 18.37 5.99
N VAL A 115 2.68 17.52 6.67
CA VAL A 115 3.06 16.12 6.92
C VAL A 115 2.24 15.22 6.00
N SER A 116 2.90 14.62 5.01
CA SER A 116 2.30 13.71 4.06
C SER A 116 2.48 12.26 4.50
N LEU A 117 1.37 11.52 4.58
CA LEU A 117 1.31 10.13 5.05
C LEU A 117 0.92 9.19 3.91
N SER A 118 1.72 8.14 3.69
CA SER A 118 1.50 7.28 2.54
C SER A 118 0.32 6.29 2.68
N GLY A 119 -0.34 6.03 1.56
CA GLY A 119 -1.32 4.95 1.43
C GLY A 119 -0.66 3.57 1.53
N CYS A 120 -0.87 2.90 2.65
CA CYS A 120 -0.15 1.67 3.01
C CYS A 120 -1.00 0.54 3.62
N GLY A 121 -2.34 0.67 3.60
CA GLY A 121 -3.25 -0.35 4.15
C GLY A 121 -2.93 -0.70 5.61
N PHE A 122 -2.83 -1.99 5.94
CA PHE A 122 -2.57 -2.45 7.31
C PHE A 122 -1.17 -2.10 7.87
N LEU A 123 -0.24 -1.65 7.02
CA LEU A 123 1.05 -1.11 7.50
C LEU A 123 0.93 0.28 8.14
N GLY A 124 -0.27 0.86 8.19
CA GLY A 124 -0.56 2.12 8.88
C GLY A 124 -0.08 2.16 10.34
N VAL A 125 0.14 1.01 10.99
CA VAL A 125 0.77 0.93 12.32
C VAL A 125 2.18 1.55 12.37
N TYR A 126 2.93 1.54 11.27
CA TYR A 126 4.22 2.24 11.18
C TYR A 126 4.02 3.76 11.22
N LEU A 127 3.04 4.27 10.48
CA LEU A 127 2.69 5.69 10.46
C LEU A 127 2.29 6.16 11.87
N ILE A 128 1.52 5.34 12.60
CA ILE A 128 1.17 5.63 14.00
C ILE A 128 2.43 5.80 14.86
N GLY A 129 3.42 4.91 14.71
CA GLY A 129 4.68 5.01 15.45
C GLY A 129 5.45 6.31 15.16
N ALA A 130 5.55 6.67 13.88
CA ALA A 130 6.18 7.92 13.45
C ALA A 130 5.43 9.16 13.98
N LEU A 131 4.11 9.19 13.85
CA LEU A 131 3.26 10.26 14.36
C LEU A 131 3.29 10.37 15.88
N HIS A 132 3.41 9.25 16.60
CA HIS A 132 3.55 9.26 18.05
C HIS A 132 4.85 9.94 18.47
N CYS A 133 5.95 9.68 17.75
CA CYS A 133 7.22 10.37 17.97
C CYS A 133 7.09 11.87 17.68
N LEU A 134 6.53 12.24 16.52
CA LEU A 134 6.33 13.65 16.15
C LEU A 134 5.45 14.39 17.16
N SER A 135 4.37 13.76 17.66
CA SER A 135 3.48 14.36 18.66
C SER A 135 4.18 14.65 19.99
N HIS A 136 5.14 13.80 20.39
CA HIS A 136 5.88 13.97 21.65
C HIS A 136 7.10 14.89 21.52
N ARG A 137 7.82 14.80 20.40
CA ARG A 137 9.10 15.49 20.21
C ARG A 137 8.94 16.84 19.50
N CYS A 138 7.93 16.96 18.64
CA CYS A 138 7.67 18.15 17.84
C CYS A 138 6.18 18.53 17.90
N PRO A 139 5.61 18.82 19.09
CA PRO A 139 4.18 19.06 19.25
C PRO A 139 3.68 20.27 18.42
N ARG A 140 4.55 21.26 18.17
CA ARG A 140 4.22 22.40 17.29
C ARG A 140 3.89 21.95 15.87
N VAL A 141 4.67 21.02 15.28
CA VAL A 141 4.40 20.46 13.94
C VAL A 141 3.01 19.84 13.88
N VAL A 142 2.63 19.07 14.90
CA VAL A 142 1.28 18.45 14.94
C VAL A 142 0.17 19.50 15.08
N ARG A 143 0.42 20.58 15.82
CA ARG A 143 -0.56 21.65 16.05
C ARG A 143 -0.75 22.58 14.87
N THR A 144 0.30 22.90 14.10
CA THR A 144 0.25 23.95 13.08
C THR A 144 0.35 23.42 11.65
N ALA A 145 0.98 22.26 11.43
CA ALA A 145 1.15 21.75 10.07
C ALA A 145 -0.18 21.35 9.43
N HIS A 146 -0.20 21.42 8.10
CA HIS A 146 -1.16 20.71 7.28
C HIS A 146 -0.83 19.22 7.29
N PHE A 147 -1.84 18.39 7.07
CA PHE A 147 -1.66 16.95 6.94
C PHE A 147 -2.30 16.48 5.66
N SER A 148 -1.59 15.64 4.91
CA SER A 148 -2.13 15.03 3.71
C SER A 148 -1.97 13.52 3.74
N GLY A 149 -2.87 12.81 3.07
CA GLY A 149 -2.74 11.36 2.95
C GLY A 149 -3.71 10.73 1.98
N SER A 150 -3.43 9.49 1.62
CA SER A 150 -4.36 8.60 0.92
C SER A 150 -4.55 7.31 1.72
N SER A 151 -5.71 6.68 1.62
CA SER A 151 -6.00 5.39 2.24
C SER A 151 -5.74 5.43 3.76
N ALA A 152 -5.03 4.43 4.30
CA ALA A 152 -4.58 4.42 5.70
C ALA A 152 -3.88 5.73 6.13
N GLY A 153 -3.10 6.37 5.25
CA GLY A 153 -2.46 7.66 5.54
C GLY A 153 -3.47 8.78 5.79
N ALA A 154 -4.57 8.82 5.03
CA ALA A 154 -5.65 9.80 5.24
C ALA A 154 -6.35 9.62 6.58
N ILE A 155 -6.58 8.36 7.01
CA ILE A 155 -7.15 8.06 8.33
C ILE A 155 -6.23 8.55 9.45
N MET A 156 -4.92 8.30 9.34
CA MET A 156 -3.94 8.72 10.35
C MET A 156 -3.82 10.25 10.40
N ALA A 157 -3.83 10.90 9.24
CA ALA A 157 -3.86 12.36 9.14
C ALA A 157 -5.10 12.95 9.81
N ALA A 158 -6.28 12.43 9.49
CA ALA A 158 -7.54 12.85 10.10
C ALA A 158 -7.54 12.64 11.62
N ALA A 159 -7.00 11.50 12.09
CA ALA A 159 -6.90 11.22 13.52
C ALA A 159 -6.04 12.26 14.25
N VAL A 160 -4.88 12.60 13.70
CA VAL A 160 -3.99 13.59 14.30
C VAL A 160 -4.62 14.98 14.29
N VAL A 161 -5.15 15.43 13.15
CA VAL A 161 -5.78 16.75 13.00
C VAL A 161 -7.00 16.91 13.91
N CYS A 162 -7.77 15.83 14.10
CA CYS A 162 -8.96 15.86 14.96
C CYS A 162 -8.65 15.62 16.46
N GLY A 163 -7.38 15.44 16.83
CA GLY A 163 -6.97 15.23 18.23
C GLY A 163 -7.33 13.86 18.81
N LEU A 164 -7.49 12.84 17.96
CA LEU A 164 -7.74 11.46 18.41
C LEU A 164 -6.48 10.84 19.03
N SER A 165 -6.69 10.05 20.09
CA SER A 165 -5.59 9.31 20.70
C SER A 165 -5.04 8.26 19.73
N LEU A 166 -3.76 8.41 19.36
CA LEU A 166 -3.05 7.45 18.52
C LEU A 166 -3.06 6.02 19.11
N ASN A 167 -3.18 5.87 20.43
CA ASN A 167 -3.34 4.57 21.07
C ASN A 167 -4.69 3.92 20.75
N THR A 168 -5.77 4.70 20.73
CA THR A 168 -7.11 4.25 20.35
C THR A 168 -7.14 3.85 18.88
N VAL A 169 -6.55 4.68 18.02
CA VAL A 169 -6.43 4.42 16.58
C VAL A 169 -5.64 3.13 16.33
N ARG A 170 -4.50 2.95 17.01
CA ARG A 170 -3.69 1.73 16.96
C ARG A 170 -4.51 0.49 17.36
N ALA A 171 -5.24 0.58 18.46
CA ALA A 171 -6.05 -0.53 18.94
C ALA A 171 -7.16 -0.89 17.94
N GLY A 172 -7.81 0.12 17.33
CA GLY A 172 -8.77 -0.08 16.24
C GLY A 172 -8.15 -0.82 15.05
N PHE A 173 -7.01 -0.32 14.57
CA PHE A 173 -6.29 -0.90 13.43
C PHE A 173 -5.87 -2.37 13.67
N LEU A 174 -5.34 -2.66 14.87
CA LEU A 174 -4.95 -4.02 15.25
C LEU A 174 -6.16 -4.95 15.39
N ARG A 175 -7.29 -4.46 15.91
CA ARG A 175 -8.54 -5.23 15.96
C ARG A 175 -9.07 -5.53 14.56
N THR A 176 -9.12 -4.56 13.66
CA THR A 176 -9.56 -4.77 12.28
C THR A 176 -8.63 -5.75 11.56
N ALA A 177 -7.31 -5.65 11.76
CA ALA A 177 -6.35 -6.59 11.22
C ALA A 177 -6.52 -8.01 11.80
N ALA A 178 -6.82 -8.14 13.10
CA ALA A 178 -7.10 -9.43 13.72
C ALA A 178 -8.40 -10.04 13.21
N ARG A 179 -9.46 -9.25 13.06
CA ARG A 179 -10.74 -9.66 12.46
C ARG A 179 -10.55 -10.08 11.01
N ALA A 180 -9.79 -9.31 10.22
CA ALA A 180 -9.43 -9.69 8.86
C ALA A 180 -8.80 -11.08 8.86
N ARG A 181 -7.75 -11.30 9.67
CA ARG A 181 -7.08 -12.61 9.78
C ARG A 181 -7.98 -13.76 10.25
N GLN A 182 -9.08 -13.49 10.96
CA GLN A 182 -10.02 -14.54 11.38
C GLN A 182 -10.90 -15.04 10.23
N GLN A 183 -11.02 -14.31 9.12
CA GLN A 183 -11.91 -14.62 8.00
C GLN A 183 -11.27 -15.55 6.96
N THR A 184 -12.10 -16.35 6.26
CA THR A 184 -11.67 -17.45 5.35
C THR A 184 -10.74 -17.05 4.21
N MET A 185 -10.78 -15.78 3.79
CA MET A 185 -9.90 -15.22 2.76
C MET A 185 -9.29 -13.89 3.24
N SER A 186 -9.06 -13.77 4.55
CA SER A 186 -8.72 -12.50 5.18
C SER A 186 -9.72 -11.39 4.79
N THR A 187 -9.22 -10.25 4.31
CA THR A 187 -10.03 -9.14 3.79
C THR A 187 -10.84 -9.43 2.55
N PHE A 188 -10.54 -10.50 1.79
CA PHE A 188 -11.27 -10.86 0.58
C PHE A 188 -12.49 -11.75 0.87
N SER A 189 -12.75 -12.09 2.14
CA SER A 189 -13.93 -12.90 2.48
C SER A 189 -15.20 -12.11 2.18
N PRO A 190 -16.22 -12.68 1.52
CA PRO A 190 -17.51 -12.03 1.29
C PRO A 190 -18.19 -11.55 2.59
N GLY A 191 -17.85 -12.16 3.73
CA GLY A 191 -18.31 -11.77 5.06
C GLY A 191 -17.47 -10.67 5.74
N PHE A 192 -16.33 -10.28 5.16
CA PHE A 192 -15.50 -9.19 5.68
C PHE A 192 -15.80 -7.90 4.91
N ARG A 193 -16.73 -7.11 5.43
CA ARG A 193 -17.06 -5.80 4.88
C ARG A 193 -16.08 -4.75 5.42
N MET A 194 -14.95 -4.57 4.73
CA MET A 194 -13.90 -3.63 5.14
C MET A 194 -14.45 -2.20 5.29
N ASP A 195 -15.35 -1.79 4.39
CA ASP A 195 -16.00 -0.47 4.45
C ASP A 195 -16.88 -0.29 5.70
N GLU A 196 -17.58 -1.34 6.17
CA GLU A 196 -18.33 -1.26 7.44
C GLU A 196 -17.41 -1.13 8.64
N GLN A 197 -16.35 -1.96 8.70
CA GLN A 197 -15.37 -1.89 9.80
C GLN A 197 -14.64 -0.54 9.84
N LEU A 198 -14.39 0.05 8.67
CA LEU A 198 -13.84 1.39 8.55
C LEU A 198 -14.84 2.44 9.04
N THR A 199 -16.11 2.34 8.64
CA THR A 199 -17.18 3.25 9.05
C THR A 199 -17.33 3.26 10.57
N ASP A 200 -17.40 2.10 11.21
CA ASP A 200 -17.48 1.97 12.67
C ASP A 200 -16.29 2.67 13.37
N GLY A 201 -15.10 2.56 12.79
CA GLY A 201 -13.90 3.23 13.29
C GLY A 201 -13.94 4.75 13.12
N LEU A 202 -14.39 5.22 11.96
CA LEU A 202 -14.46 6.65 11.63
C LEU A 202 -15.57 7.38 12.39
N GLU A 203 -16.62 6.69 12.82
CA GLU A 203 -17.65 7.26 13.71
C GLU A 203 -17.10 7.66 15.09
N SER A 204 -15.88 7.23 15.45
CA SER A 204 -15.18 7.73 16.64
C SER A 204 -14.63 9.15 16.50
N LEU A 205 -14.67 9.75 15.30
CA LEU A 205 -14.30 11.14 15.08
C LEU A 205 -15.20 12.08 15.89
N PRO A 206 -14.65 13.15 16.49
CA PRO A 206 -15.44 14.07 17.30
C PRO A 206 -16.50 14.81 16.46
N PRO A 207 -17.59 15.31 17.07
CA PRO A 207 -18.65 16.03 16.35
C PRO A 207 -18.14 17.21 15.49
N ASP A 208 -17.11 17.90 15.97
CA ASP A 208 -16.46 19.04 15.32
C ASP A 208 -15.30 18.66 14.39
N ALA A 209 -15.13 17.37 14.07
CA ALA A 209 -14.01 16.88 13.25
C ALA A 209 -13.89 17.58 11.89
N HIS A 210 -15.01 17.85 11.22
CA HIS A 210 -15.05 18.56 9.94
C HIS A 210 -14.56 20.01 10.03
N VAL A 211 -14.79 20.68 11.17
CA VAL A 211 -14.29 22.03 11.43
C VAL A 211 -12.78 21.99 11.65
N LYS A 212 -12.29 21.05 12.45
CA LYS A 212 -10.85 20.86 12.71
C LYS A 212 -10.07 20.44 11.46
N ALA A 213 -10.69 19.63 10.61
CA ALA A 213 -10.09 19.08 9.40
C ALA A 213 -10.08 20.06 8.24
N SER A 214 -11.11 20.89 8.07
CA SER A 214 -11.20 21.81 6.94
C SER A 214 -10.04 22.81 6.93
N GLY A 215 -9.39 22.97 5.78
CA GLY A 215 -8.19 23.78 5.59
C GLY A 215 -6.88 23.12 6.06
N ARG A 216 -6.92 22.17 7.00
CA ARG A 216 -5.72 21.51 7.56
C ARG A 216 -5.48 20.09 7.08
N LEU A 217 -6.53 19.35 6.73
CA LEU A 217 -6.47 17.98 6.23
C LEU A 217 -6.66 17.97 4.72
N HIS A 218 -5.82 17.23 4.01
CA HIS A 218 -5.90 17.06 2.56
C HIS A 218 -6.00 15.58 2.22
N VAL A 219 -7.19 15.13 1.83
CA VAL A 219 -7.49 13.73 1.54
C VAL A 219 -7.41 13.49 0.04
N SER A 220 -6.48 12.63 -0.38
CA SER A 220 -6.33 12.22 -1.77
C SER A 220 -7.31 11.09 -2.12
N VAL A 221 -7.99 11.23 -3.25
CA VAL A 221 -8.90 10.24 -3.84
C VAL A 221 -8.70 10.16 -5.36
N THR A 222 -9.16 9.06 -5.96
CA THR A 222 -9.18 8.90 -7.41
C THR A 222 -10.62 8.93 -7.90
N ARG A 223 -10.96 9.86 -8.81
CA ARG A 223 -12.29 9.88 -9.44
C ARG A 223 -12.40 8.74 -10.45
N LEU A 224 -13.44 7.93 -10.34
CA LEU A 224 -13.54 6.68 -11.12
C LEU A 224 -13.78 6.93 -12.62
N ARG A 225 -14.57 7.95 -12.96
CA ARG A 225 -15.00 8.21 -14.35
C ARG A 225 -13.83 8.44 -15.32
N ASP A 226 -12.85 9.24 -14.91
CA ASP A 226 -11.72 9.67 -15.73
C ASP A 226 -10.35 9.29 -15.12
N GLY A 227 -10.36 8.69 -13.93
CA GLY A 227 -9.15 8.37 -13.19
C GLY A 227 -8.39 9.60 -12.70
N ALA A 228 -9.03 10.79 -12.60
CA ALA A 228 -8.37 12.00 -12.14
C ALA A 228 -8.02 11.90 -10.65
N HIS A 229 -6.84 12.41 -10.28
CA HIS A 229 -6.46 12.62 -8.89
C HIS A 229 -7.16 13.87 -8.35
N VAL A 230 -7.87 13.73 -7.24
CA VAL A 230 -8.60 14.83 -6.59
C VAL A 230 -8.19 14.88 -5.12
N VAL A 231 -8.01 16.09 -4.59
CA VAL A 231 -7.70 16.32 -3.17
C VAL A 231 -8.82 17.13 -2.56
N PHE A 232 -9.46 16.56 -1.53
CA PHE A 232 -10.45 17.26 -0.73
C PHE A 232 -9.77 17.89 0.49
N SER A 233 -10.08 19.15 0.76
CA SER A 233 -9.53 19.89 1.91
C SER A 233 -10.56 20.62 2.75
N HIS A 234 -11.85 20.55 2.38
CA HIS A 234 -12.92 21.29 3.05
C HIS A 234 -14.17 20.41 3.15
N TRP A 235 -14.85 20.49 4.30
CA TRP A 235 -16.06 19.74 4.63
C TRP A 235 -17.01 20.59 5.48
N ASN A 236 -18.29 20.59 5.13
CA ASN A 236 -19.31 21.34 5.87
C ASN A 236 -19.89 20.50 7.02
N THR A 237 -19.79 19.17 6.95
CA THR A 237 -20.34 18.27 7.97
C THR A 237 -19.38 17.14 8.32
N ARG A 238 -19.52 16.59 9.54
CA ARG A 238 -18.75 15.40 9.98
C ARG A 238 -18.94 14.22 9.02
N GLN A 239 -20.15 14.05 8.51
CA GLN A 239 -20.48 12.94 7.63
C GLN A 239 -19.83 13.10 6.25
N GLU A 240 -19.73 14.32 5.71
CA GLU A 240 -18.95 14.56 4.49
C GLU A 240 -17.48 14.16 4.67
N LEU A 241 -16.85 14.53 5.79
CA LEU A 241 -15.47 14.12 6.10
C LEU A 241 -15.33 12.59 6.19
N ILE A 242 -16.20 11.92 6.96
CA ILE A 242 -16.19 10.45 7.08
C ILE A 242 -16.33 9.81 5.71
N HIS A 243 -17.24 10.33 4.88
CA HIS A 243 -17.50 9.79 3.55
C HIS A 243 -16.31 9.98 2.61
N THR A 244 -15.64 11.14 2.64
CA THR A 244 -14.38 11.35 1.91
C THR A 244 -13.27 10.39 2.35
N LEU A 245 -13.11 10.16 3.66
CA LEU A 245 -12.14 9.19 4.17
C LEU A 245 -12.46 7.76 3.73
N ARG A 246 -13.75 7.39 3.66
CA ARG A 246 -14.20 6.11 3.10
C ARG A 246 -13.86 6.00 1.61
N CYS A 247 -14.13 7.03 0.81
CA CYS A 247 -13.70 7.08 -0.60
C CYS A 247 -12.19 6.84 -0.73
N SER A 248 -11.38 7.53 0.08
CA SER A 248 -9.92 7.41 0.07
C SER A 248 -9.39 6.03 0.42
N CYS A 249 -10.19 5.18 1.06
CA CYS A 249 -9.85 3.81 1.43
C CYS A 249 -10.61 2.74 0.62
N PHE A 250 -11.45 3.15 -0.33
CA PHE A 250 -12.29 2.21 -1.08
C PHE A 250 -11.52 1.62 -2.25
N ILE A 251 -11.09 0.36 -2.11
CA ILE A 251 -10.36 -0.38 -3.14
C ILE A 251 -11.37 -1.24 -3.91
N LEU A 252 -11.48 -1.01 -5.22
CA LEU A 252 -12.41 -1.74 -6.09
C LEU A 252 -12.16 -3.26 -6.03
N GLY A 253 -13.22 -4.02 -5.81
CA GLY A 253 -13.15 -5.49 -5.68
C GLY A 253 -12.58 -6.00 -4.36
N PHE A 254 -12.11 -5.11 -3.46
CA PHE A 254 -11.53 -5.48 -2.17
C PHE A 254 -12.36 -4.99 -0.98
N SER A 255 -12.89 -3.76 -1.03
CA SER A 255 -13.62 -3.17 0.10
C SER A 255 -15.04 -3.71 0.31
N GLY A 256 -15.59 -4.40 -0.71
CA GLY A 256 -16.97 -4.92 -0.74
C GLY A 256 -18.01 -3.83 -1.02
N GLY A 257 -19.09 -4.17 -1.73
CA GLY A 257 -20.19 -3.23 -2.05
C GLY A 257 -19.89 -2.27 -3.21
N TRP A 258 -20.69 -1.21 -3.31
CA TRP A 258 -20.54 -0.15 -4.32
C TRP A 258 -19.70 1.01 -3.77
N PRO A 259 -18.83 1.64 -4.58
CA PRO A 259 -18.01 2.74 -4.09
C PRO A 259 -18.86 3.94 -3.67
N PRO A 260 -18.46 4.65 -2.61
CA PRO A 260 -19.15 5.84 -2.16
C PRO A 260 -19.07 6.99 -3.18
N THR A 261 -20.14 7.81 -3.23
CA THR A 261 -20.25 8.98 -4.12
C THR A 261 -20.20 10.28 -3.34
N ILE A 262 -19.51 11.30 -3.88
CA ILE A 262 -19.53 12.67 -3.37
C ILE A 262 -20.12 13.53 -4.50
N GLU A 263 -21.20 14.25 -4.21
CA GLU A 263 -21.89 15.13 -5.19
C GLU A 263 -22.27 14.40 -6.50
N GLY A 264 -22.61 13.12 -6.42
CA GLY A 264 -22.98 12.29 -7.58
C GLY A 264 -21.80 11.70 -8.36
N GLU A 265 -20.56 12.06 -8.01
CA GLU A 265 -19.34 11.50 -8.59
C GLU A 265 -18.82 10.32 -7.76
N VAL A 266 -18.35 9.27 -8.42
CA VAL A 266 -17.82 8.06 -7.77
C VAL A 266 -16.33 8.21 -7.53
N TYR A 267 -15.90 8.04 -6.28
CA TYR A 267 -14.49 8.11 -5.88
C TYR A 267 -14.01 6.79 -5.26
N ILE A 268 -12.75 6.48 -5.50
CA ILE A 268 -12.06 5.29 -4.99
C ILE A 268 -10.72 5.70 -4.36
N ASP A 269 -9.99 4.72 -3.82
CA ASP A 269 -8.76 4.91 -3.06
C ASP A 269 -7.76 5.86 -3.77
N GLY A 270 -7.25 6.84 -3.02
CA GLY A 270 -6.31 7.84 -3.55
C GLY A 270 -4.97 7.25 -3.98
N GLY A 271 -4.58 6.14 -3.36
CA GLY A 271 -3.34 5.42 -3.63
C GLY A 271 -3.26 4.80 -5.02
N TYR A 272 -4.36 4.72 -5.78
CA TYR A 272 -4.30 4.35 -7.19
C TYR A 272 -3.48 5.36 -8.01
N ARG A 273 -3.65 6.66 -7.76
CA ARG A 273 -2.95 7.74 -8.47
C ARG A 273 -1.85 8.40 -7.66
N ASN A 274 -2.06 8.59 -6.37
CA ASN A 274 -1.14 9.30 -5.49
C ASN A 274 -1.10 8.69 -4.08
N ARG A 275 -0.17 7.76 -3.88
CA ARG A 275 0.09 7.13 -2.57
C ARG A 275 0.73 8.08 -1.58
N GLN A 276 1.40 9.14 -2.01
CA GLN A 276 2.09 10.09 -1.12
C GLN A 276 1.75 11.51 -1.58
N PRO A 277 0.54 12.01 -1.28
CA PRO A 277 0.09 13.31 -1.79
C PRO A 277 0.92 14.44 -1.17
N LYS A 278 1.80 15.04 -1.96
CA LYS A 278 2.54 16.25 -1.59
C LYS A 278 1.74 17.45 -2.08
N VAL A 279 1.02 18.11 -1.17
CA VAL A 279 0.14 19.24 -1.51
C VAL A 279 0.90 20.57 -1.43
N PHE A 280 1.90 20.64 -0.56
CA PHE A 280 2.71 21.84 -0.30
C PHE A 280 4.17 21.57 -0.66
N ASN A 281 4.93 22.62 -0.98
CA ASN A 281 6.35 22.51 -1.31
C ASN A 281 7.16 22.00 -0.11
N ASN A 282 6.89 22.55 1.08
CA ASN A 282 7.54 22.15 2.32
C ASN A 282 6.80 20.98 2.98
N THR A 283 7.10 19.76 2.54
CA THR A 283 6.40 18.54 3.00
C THR A 283 7.35 17.52 3.60
N ILE A 284 7.12 17.15 4.87
CA ILE A 284 7.71 15.96 5.51
C ILE A 284 6.92 14.73 5.07
N THR A 285 7.60 13.74 4.49
CA THR A 285 6.98 12.51 3.98
C THR A 285 7.24 11.32 4.89
N ILE A 286 6.18 10.56 5.19
CA ILE A 286 6.26 9.37 6.05
C ILE A 286 5.73 8.15 5.31
N SER A 287 6.55 7.10 5.21
CA SER A 287 6.19 5.85 4.54
C SER A 287 6.76 4.61 5.23
N PRO A 288 5.99 3.52 5.36
CA PRO A 288 6.49 2.24 5.88
C PRO A 288 7.40 1.49 4.91
N TYR A 289 7.52 1.96 3.67
CA TYR A 289 8.38 1.36 2.65
C TYR A 289 9.70 2.13 2.59
N SER A 290 10.83 1.43 2.59
CA SER A 290 12.13 2.09 2.41
C SER A 290 12.18 2.75 1.03
N GLY A 291 12.72 3.95 0.92
CA GLY A 291 12.69 4.70 -0.33
C GLY A 291 13.19 6.12 -0.17
N GLU A 292 12.46 7.07 -0.77
CA GLU A 292 12.79 8.51 -0.72
C GLU A 292 11.99 9.29 0.31
N ALA A 293 11.11 8.63 1.08
CA ALA A 293 10.38 9.32 2.14
C ALA A 293 11.32 9.67 3.30
N ASP A 294 11.19 10.90 3.81
CA ASP A 294 12.03 11.47 4.87
C ASP A 294 12.03 10.60 6.13
N ILE A 295 10.85 10.10 6.51
CA ILE A 295 10.67 9.13 7.57
C ILE A 295 10.27 7.80 6.93
N SER A 296 11.25 6.94 6.73
CA SER A 296 11.07 5.58 6.25
C SER A 296 12.11 4.61 6.83
N PRO A 297 11.90 3.30 6.74
CA PRO A 297 12.90 2.34 7.17
C PRO A 297 14.19 2.46 6.36
N LEU A 298 15.34 2.14 6.98
CA LEU A 298 16.68 2.38 6.43
C LEU A 298 16.83 1.90 4.98
N LYS A 299 17.38 2.80 4.15
CA LYS A 299 17.70 2.56 2.74
C LYS A 299 18.74 1.44 2.62
N MET A 300 18.47 0.46 1.76
CA MET A 300 19.43 -0.62 1.50
C MET A 300 20.44 -0.17 0.43
N LYS A 301 21.74 -0.40 0.67
CA LYS A 301 22.78 -0.06 -0.31
C LYS A 301 22.67 -0.97 -1.54
N GLY A 302 22.76 -0.40 -2.74
CA GLY A 302 22.79 -1.13 -4.01
C GLY A 302 21.43 -1.56 -4.57
N THR A 303 20.30 -1.09 -4.03
CA THR A 303 18.96 -1.38 -4.56
C THR A 303 18.48 -0.32 -5.55
N SER A 304 17.89 -0.74 -6.67
CA SER A 304 17.20 0.16 -7.60
C SER A 304 15.91 0.73 -6.98
N GLN A 305 15.41 1.86 -7.49
CA GLN A 305 14.18 2.50 -7.01
C GLN A 305 13.04 2.41 -8.04
N VAL A 306 11.79 2.46 -7.56
CA VAL A 306 10.59 2.48 -8.39
C VAL A 306 9.56 3.46 -7.85
N ASN A 307 8.92 4.21 -8.76
CA ASN A 307 7.75 5.01 -8.45
C ASN A 307 6.49 4.14 -8.46
N TRP A 308 5.82 4.06 -7.32
CA TRP A 308 4.56 3.38 -7.08
C TRP A 308 3.47 4.42 -6.81
N SER A 309 2.88 4.96 -7.89
CA SER A 309 1.84 5.99 -7.81
C SER A 309 2.26 7.18 -6.94
N ASN A 310 3.35 7.87 -7.33
CA ASN A 310 3.95 9.01 -6.62
C ASN A 310 4.60 8.69 -5.26
N LEU A 311 4.78 7.41 -4.92
CA LEU A 311 5.65 6.99 -3.83
C LEU A 311 6.90 6.28 -4.39
N THR A 312 8.09 6.84 -4.21
CA THR A 312 9.33 6.16 -4.60
C THR A 312 9.79 5.20 -3.51
N ILE A 313 9.92 3.91 -3.85
CA ILE A 313 10.38 2.86 -2.94
C ILE A 313 11.59 2.11 -3.49
N ASP A 314 12.42 1.59 -2.60
CA ASP A 314 13.50 0.70 -2.96
C ASP A 314 12.95 -0.66 -3.42
N VAL A 315 13.55 -1.20 -4.48
CA VAL A 315 13.35 -2.56 -4.92
C VAL A 315 14.16 -3.48 -4.01
N SER A 316 13.61 -3.76 -2.83
CA SER A 316 14.24 -4.56 -1.79
C SER A 316 13.37 -5.73 -1.34
N GLN A 317 14.01 -6.80 -0.88
CA GLN A 317 13.31 -7.93 -0.26
C GLN A 317 12.40 -7.47 0.88
N SER A 318 12.85 -6.50 1.69
CA SER A 318 12.10 -5.92 2.79
C SER A 318 10.81 -5.22 2.34
N ASN A 319 10.85 -4.44 1.26
CA ASN A 319 9.65 -3.78 0.73
C ASN A 319 8.67 -4.75 0.08
N ILE A 320 9.18 -5.77 -0.63
CA ILE A 320 8.34 -6.81 -1.22
C ILE A 320 7.66 -7.67 -0.13
N LEU A 321 8.36 -7.94 0.97
CA LEU A 321 7.78 -8.61 2.14
C LEU A 321 6.73 -7.74 2.86
N ARG A 322 6.84 -6.41 2.76
CA ARG A 322 5.86 -5.46 3.31
C ARG A 322 4.64 -5.31 2.39
N SER A 323 4.78 -5.46 1.08
CA SER A 323 3.67 -5.38 0.12
C SER A 323 2.82 -6.65 0.01
N GLY A 324 3.32 -7.80 0.48
CA GLY A 324 2.71 -9.13 0.28
C GLY A 324 2.97 -9.66 -1.14
N VAL A 325 3.14 -10.98 -1.29
CA VAL A 325 3.37 -11.64 -2.60
C VAL A 325 2.59 -12.95 -2.69
N CYS A 326 2.00 -13.22 -3.85
CA CYS A 326 1.45 -14.52 -4.21
C CYS A 326 2.45 -15.34 -5.04
N LEU A 327 2.63 -16.62 -4.74
CA LEU A 327 3.22 -17.62 -5.63
C LEU A 327 2.08 -18.40 -6.27
N SER A 328 1.99 -18.39 -7.60
CA SER A 328 0.96 -19.11 -8.35
C SER A 328 1.59 -20.28 -9.10
N LEU A 329 1.10 -21.49 -8.85
CA LEU A 329 1.61 -22.74 -9.39
C LEU A 329 0.54 -23.40 -10.27
N SER A 330 0.80 -23.54 -11.58
CA SER A 330 -0.15 -24.19 -12.48
C SER A 330 -0.31 -25.69 -12.24
N GLY A 331 -1.49 -26.23 -12.59
CA GLY A 331 -1.71 -27.68 -12.64
C GLY A 331 -0.94 -28.32 -13.79
N SER A 332 -0.12 -29.33 -13.48
CA SER A 332 0.85 -29.88 -14.45
C SER A 332 1.22 -31.36 -14.26
N GLY A 333 0.55 -32.09 -13.36
CA GLY A 333 0.80 -33.51 -13.12
C GLY A 333 2.26 -33.82 -12.83
N PHE A 334 2.85 -34.78 -13.56
CA PHE A 334 4.25 -35.18 -13.40
C PHE A 334 5.27 -34.09 -13.79
N LEU A 335 4.85 -33.03 -14.50
CA LEU A 335 5.75 -31.91 -14.82
C LEU A 335 5.91 -30.91 -13.68
N SER A 336 5.23 -31.10 -12.54
CA SER A 336 5.43 -30.29 -11.33
C SER A 336 6.87 -30.33 -10.80
N VAL A 337 7.70 -31.29 -11.22
CA VAL A 337 9.15 -31.29 -10.97
C VAL A 337 9.87 -30.04 -11.55
N TYR A 338 9.36 -29.46 -12.64
CA TYR A 338 9.82 -28.17 -13.15
C TYR A 338 9.56 -27.05 -12.15
N GLN A 339 8.33 -27.01 -11.61
CA GLN A 339 7.94 -26.02 -10.62
C GLN A 339 8.73 -26.19 -9.33
N LEU A 340 9.04 -27.43 -8.93
CA LEU A 340 9.93 -27.73 -7.80
C LEU A 340 11.32 -27.16 -8.02
N GLY A 341 11.91 -27.33 -9.21
CA GLY A 341 13.20 -26.73 -9.56
C GLY A 341 13.18 -25.20 -9.51
N ALA A 342 12.10 -24.58 -10.01
CA ALA A 342 11.91 -23.14 -9.91
C ALA A 342 11.82 -22.67 -8.44
N LEU A 343 11.08 -23.39 -7.60
CA LEU A 343 10.93 -23.09 -6.17
C LEU A 343 12.25 -23.29 -5.41
N ASP A 344 13.04 -24.32 -5.71
CA ASP A 344 14.37 -24.52 -5.11
C ASP A 344 15.33 -23.37 -5.45
N CYS A 345 15.28 -22.87 -6.69
CA CYS A 345 16.02 -21.69 -7.11
C CYS A 345 15.57 -20.45 -6.33
N LEU A 346 14.26 -20.20 -6.27
CA LEU A 346 13.69 -19.09 -5.52
C LEU A 346 14.01 -19.20 -4.02
N HIS A 347 14.01 -20.40 -3.44
CA HIS A 347 14.39 -20.60 -2.04
C HIS A 347 15.87 -20.25 -1.81
N ARG A 348 16.76 -20.68 -2.71
CA ARG A 348 18.19 -20.43 -2.60
C ARG A 348 18.55 -18.95 -2.69
N TYR A 349 17.95 -18.23 -3.64
CA TYR A 349 18.29 -16.83 -3.92
C TYR A 349 17.32 -15.82 -3.26
N TRP A 350 16.18 -16.30 -2.77
CA TRP A 350 15.15 -15.50 -2.10
C TRP A 350 14.47 -16.28 -0.94
N PRO A 351 15.23 -16.67 0.10
CA PRO A 351 14.80 -17.63 1.12
C PRO A 351 13.52 -17.24 1.88
N HIS A 352 13.31 -15.96 2.16
CA HIS A 352 12.13 -15.51 2.90
C HIS A 352 10.84 -15.48 2.05
N LEU A 353 10.92 -15.59 0.71
CA LEU A 353 9.74 -15.56 -0.16
C LEU A 353 8.80 -16.72 0.16
N LEU A 354 9.31 -17.96 0.16
CA LEU A 354 8.49 -19.16 0.37
C LEU A 354 7.86 -19.23 1.78
N THR A 355 8.52 -18.63 2.78
CA THR A 355 8.00 -18.59 4.15
C THR A 355 6.88 -17.59 4.37
N ARG A 356 6.75 -16.57 3.51
CA ARG A 356 5.84 -15.44 3.73
C ARG A 356 4.83 -15.20 2.62
N ALA A 357 5.07 -15.72 1.42
CA ALA A 357 4.13 -15.62 0.32
C ALA A 357 2.87 -16.47 0.61
N SER A 358 1.73 -15.97 0.14
CA SER A 358 0.57 -16.82 -0.13
C SER A 358 0.89 -17.69 -1.33
N VAL A 359 0.47 -18.95 -1.32
CA VAL A 359 0.70 -19.92 -2.38
C VAL A 359 -0.64 -20.35 -2.94
N ALA A 360 -0.84 -20.21 -4.23
CA ALA A 360 -2.04 -20.67 -4.92
C ALA A 360 -1.65 -21.74 -5.94
N GLY A 361 -2.46 -22.79 -6.05
CA GLY A 361 -2.20 -23.84 -7.03
C GLY A 361 -3.43 -24.63 -7.43
N ALA A 362 -3.35 -25.25 -8.61
CA ALA A 362 -4.29 -26.24 -9.10
C ALA A 362 -3.58 -27.58 -9.29
N SER A 363 -4.30 -28.70 -9.17
CA SER A 363 -3.74 -30.05 -9.38
C SER A 363 -2.40 -30.27 -8.66
N ALA A 364 -1.41 -30.83 -9.35
CA ALA A 364 -0.06 -31.02 -8.82
C ALA A 364 0.60 -29.72 -8.30
N GLY A 365 0.26 -28.55 -8.85
CA GLY A 365 0.69 -27.25 -8.31
C GLY A 365 0.14 -26.97 -6.92
N ALA A 366 -1.08 -27.43 -6.61
CA ALA A 366 -1.66 -27.35 -5.26
C ALA A 366 -0.96 -28.30 -4.27
N LEU A 367 -0.60 -29.51 -4.71
CA LEU A 367 0.18 -30.46 -3.89
C LEU A 367 1.55 -29.88 -3.53
N LEU A 368 2.26 -29.37 -4.55
CA LEU A 368 3.56 -28.75 -4.36
C LEU A 368 3.45 -27.50 -3.47
N GLY A 369 2.40 -26.71 -3.65
CA GLY A 369 2.09 -25.59 -2.76
C GLY A 369 1.88 -26.02 -1.31
N ALA A 370 1.16 -27.12 -1.07
CA ALA A 370 0.97 -27.70 0.26
C ALA A 370 2.31 -28.12 0.90
N CYS A 371 3.19 -28.77 0.14
CA CYS A 371 4.53 -29.12 0.59
C CYS A 371 5.35 -27.87 0.98
N VAL A 372 5.32 -26.82 0.15
CA VAL A 372 6.03 -25.55 0.42
C VAL A 372 5.52 -24.88 1.69
N VAL A 373 4.21 -24.70 1.87
CA VAL A 373 3.67 -24.02 3.05
C VAL A 373 3.88 -24.82 4.33
N CYS A 374 3.93 -26.15 4.23
CA CYS A 374 4.16 -27.05 5.36
C CYS A 374 5.65 -27.25 5.69
N GLY A 375 6.56 -26.79 4.83
CA GLY A 375 8.00 -26.92 5.03
C GLY A 375 8.53 -28.34 4.78
N VAL A 376 7.93 -29.08 3.83
CA VAL A 376 8.44 -30.39 3.40
C VAL A 376 9.72 -30.19 2.59
N GLU A 377 10.74 -31.01 2.84
CA GLU A 377 12.03 -30.91 2.16
C GLU A 377 11.89 -31.21 0.66
N SER A 378 12.52 -30.40 -0.20
CA SER A 378 12.40 -30.53 -1.65
C SER A 378 13.02 -31.82 -2.20
N SER A 379 14.03 -32.37 -1.52
CA SER A 379 14.60 -33.69 -1.83
C SER A 379 13.54 -34.79 -1.70
N THR A 380 12.79 -34.81 -0.60
CA THR A 380 11.69 -35.75 -0.35
C THR A 380 10.58 -35.62 -1.38
N VAL A 381 10.20 -34.38 -1.73
CA VAL A 381 9.20 -34.14 -2.78
C VAL A 381 9.70 -34.64 -4.14
N ARG A 382 10.98 -34.44 -4.45
CA ARG A 382 11.60 -34.91 -5.70
C ARG A 382 11.61 -36.43 -5.78
N GLU A 383 12.02 -37.11 -4.72
CA GLU A 383 12.03 -38.58 -4.62
C GLU A 383 10.63 -39.15 -4.86
N TYR A 384 9.60 -38.58 -4.22
CA TYR A 384 8.21 -38.97 -4.45
C TYR A 384 7.80 -38.91 -5.93
N PHE A 385 8.12 -37.83 -6.64
CA PHE A 385 7.76 -37.70 -8.06
C PHE A 385 8.52 -38.70 -8.94
N VAL A 386 9.79 -38.98 -8.62
CA VAL A 386 10.60 -39.97 -9.33
C VAL A 386 10.04 -41.38 -9.11
N ASP A 387 9.71 -41.74 -7.86
CA ASP A 387 9.15 -43.05 -7.50
C ASP A 387 7.77 -43.27 -8.09
N ALA A 388 6.91 -42.24 -8.10
CA ALA A 388 5.60 -42.30 -8.74
C ALA A 388 5.72 -42.53 -10.25
N ALA A 389 6.66 -41.85 -10.93
CA ALA A 389 6.91 -42.05 -12.35
C ALA A 389 7.47 -43.45 -12.64
N ALA A 390 8.43 -43.93 -11.85
CA ALA A 390 9.01 -45.26 -11.99
C ALA A 390 7.97 -46.38 -11.78
N SER A 391 7.12 -46.24 -10.75
CA SER A 391 6.03 -47.18 -10.45
C SER A 391 5.01 -47.26 -11.59
N SER A 392 4.72 -46.12 -12.24
CA SER A 392 3.87 -46.09 -13.43
C SER A 392 4.49 -46.85 -14.60
N HIS A 393 5.81 -46.71 -14.87
CA HIS A 393 6.47 -47.38 -16.00
C HIS A 393 6.59 -48.90 -15.86
N GLN A 394 6.48 -49.45 -14.65
CA GLN A 394 6.49 -50.90 -14.42
C GLN A 394 5.23 -51.61 -14.96
N LEU A 395 4.21 -50.86 -15.38
CA LEU A 395 2.94 -51.39 -15.84
C LEU A 395 2.79 -51.22 -17.37
N THR A 396 2.28 -52.25 -18.05
CA THR A 396 2.18 -52.29 -19.53
C THR A 396 1.35 -51.16 -20.15
N LEU A 397 0.39 -50.60 -19.41
CA LEU A 397 -0.42 -49.42 -19.82
C LEU A 397 -0.03 -48.14 -19.08
N GLY A 398 1.09 -48.13 -18.37
CA GLY A 398 1.52 -47.00 -17.58
C GLY A 398 0.48 -46.60 -16.52
N PRO A 399 0.14 -45.30 -16.41
CA PRO A 399 -0.82 -44.81 -15.44
C PRO A 399 -2.28 -45.17 -15.82
N PHE A 400 -2.52 -45.70 -17.01
CA PHE A 400 -3.83 -46.20 -17.45
C PHE A 400 -4.06 -47.68 -17.11
N SER A 401 -3.08 -48.33 -16.49
CA SER A 401 -3.24 -49.69 -16.00
C SER A 401 -4.33 -49.73 -14.92
N PRO A 402 -5.29 -50.68 -14.98
CA PRO A 402 -6.27 -50.87 -13.90
C PRO A 402 -5.63 -51.18 -12.53
N ARG A 403 -4.34 -51.55 -12.52
CA ARG A 403 -3.54 -51.79 -11.30
C ARG A 403 -2.85 -50.53 -10.78
N TYR A 404 -2.89 -49.41 -11.51
CA TYR A 404 -2.32 -48.13 -11.10
C TYR A 404 -3.41 -47.23 -10.54
N SER A 405 -3.49 -47.11 -9.21
CA SER A 405 -4.42 -46.20 -8.55
C SER A 405 -3.75 -44.84 -8.37
N VAL A 406 -4.16 -43.85 -9.18
CA VAL A 406 -3.71 -42.46 -9.04
C VAL A 406 -4.04 -41.93 -7.65
N GLU A 407 -5.20 -42.31 -7.10
CA GLU A 407 -5.61 -41.93 -5.75
C GLU A 407 -4.65 -42.46 -4.67
N ASP A 408 -4.21 -43.71 -4.77
CA ASP A 408 -3.30 -44.30 -3.77
C ASP A 408 -1.89 -43.70 -3.86
N GLN A 409 -1.43 -43.39 -5.08
CA GLN A 409 -0.17 -42.66 -5.27
C GLN A 409 -0.23 -41.25 -4.68
N LEU A 410 -1.33 -40.54 -4.92
CA LEU A 410 -1.55 -39.22 -4.31
C LEU A 410 -1.61 -39.29 -2.78
N LYS A 411 -2.26 -40.31 -2.20
CA LYS A 411 -2.28 -40.52 -0.74
C LYS A 411 -0.88 -40.74 -0.18
N LEU A 412 -0.04 -41.54 -0.86
CA LEU A 412 1.36 -41.74 -0.47
C LEU A 412 2.14 -40.43 -0.41
N GLY A 413 1.96 -39.54 -1.40
CA GLY A 413 2.59 -38.23 -1.41
C GLY A 413 2.03 -37.29 -0.34
N LEU A 414 0.73 -37.37 -0.07
CA LEU A 414 0.06 -36.56 0.96
C LEU A 414 0.44 -36.99 2.39
N ASP A 415 0.93 -38.22 2.58
CA ASP A 415 1.49 -38.67 3.86
C ASP A 415 2.79 -37.95 4.25
N LEU A 416 3.47 -37.30 3.29
CA LEU A 416 4.59 -36.41 3.57
C LEU A 416 4.18 -35.14 4.34
N LEU A 417 2.88 -34.79 4.34
CA LEU A 417 2.39 -33.62 5.05
C LEU A 417 2.30 -33.90 6.57
N PRO A 418 2.82 -32.99 7.42
CA PRO A 418 2.81 -33.16 8.87
C PRO A 418 1.39 -33.17 9.44
N SER A 419 1.23 -33.62 10.69
CA SER A 419 -0.08 -33.71 11.37
C SER A 419 -0.80 -32.34 11.47
N ASP A 420 -0.04 -31.26 11.61
CA ASP A 420 -0.52 -29.87 11.69
C ASP A 420 -0.61 -29.17 10.32
N ALA A 421 -0.52 -29.91 9.20
CA ALA A 421 -0.51 -29.33 7.86
C ALA A 421 -1.71 -28.41 7.56
N HIS A 422 -2.91 -28.79 8.03
CA HIS A 422 -4.12 -27.97 7.90
C HIS A 422 -4.02 -26.62 8.61
N VAL A 423 -3.29 -26.54 9.72
CA VAL A 423 -3.02 -25.29 10.45
C VAL A 423 -2.00 -24.45 9.68
N ARG A 424 -0.92 -25.06 9.19
CA ARG A 424 0.14 -24.36 8.44
C ARG A 424 -0.34 -23.83 7.09
N ALA A 425 -1.21 -24.59 6.42
CA ALA A 425 -1.73 -24.28 5.11
C ALA A 425 -2.89 -23.28 5.16
N SER A 426 -3.69 -23.26 6.22
CA SER A 426 -4.84 -22.34 6.30
C SER A 426 -4.41 -20.88 6.18
N ASP A 427 -5.13 -20.11 5.36
CA ASP A 427 -4.85 -18.72 4.96
C ASP A 427 -3.55 -18.47 4.19
N ARG A 428 -2.71 -19.50 3.99
CA ARG A 428 -1.47 -19.42 3.22
C ARG A 428 -1.53 -20.17 1.90
N LEU A 429 -2.23 -21.30 1.85
CA LEU A 429 -2.44 -22.10 0.65
C LEU A 429 -3.84 -21.84 0.09
N PHE A 430 -3.93 -21.68 -1.22
CA PHE A 430 -5.18 -21.53 -1.95
C PHE A 430 -5.27 -22.63 -3.01
N VAL A 431 -6.16 -23.57 -2.79
CA VAL A 431 -6.34 -24.74 -3.66
C VAL A 431 -7.50 -24.47 -4.63
N SER A 432 -7.21 -24.55 -5.92
CA SER A 432 -8.20 -24.43 -6.99
C SER A 432 -8.93 -25.76 -7.19
N ILE A 433 -10.25 -25.77 -7.05
CA ILE A 433 -11.11 -26.92 -7.36
C ILE A 433 -12.25 -26.51 -8.28
N THR A 434 -12.67 -27.40 -9.18
CA THR A 434 -13.81 -27.14 -10.07
C THR A 434 -15.07 -27.79 -9.48
N SER A 435 -16.06 -26.97 -9.10
CA SER A 435 -17.35 -27.48 -8.63
C SER A 435 -18.18 -27.97 -9.82
N VAL A 436 -18.55 -29.25 -9.83
CA VAL A 436 -19.33 -29.86 -10.91
C VAL A 436 -20.78 -29.37 -10.87
N SER A 437 -21.34 -29.23 -9.67
CA SER A 437 -22.72 -28.75 -9.49
C SER A 437 -22.86 -27.29 -9.88
N GLN A 438 -21.90 -26.44 -9.51
CA GLN A 438 -21.95 -25.00 -9.76
C GLN A 438 -21.29 -24.58 -11.09
N ARG A 439 -20.60 -25.50 -11.78
CA ARG A 439 -19.84 -25.27 -13.02
C ARG A 439 -18.90 -24.06 -12.96
N ARG A 440 -18.28 -23.84 -11.79
CA ARG A 440 -17.35 -22.73 -11.55
C ARG A 440 -16.18 -23.18 -10.70
N ASN A 441 -15.12 -22.39 -10.77
CA ASN A 441 -13.98 -22.54 -9.87
C ASN A 441 -14.34 -22.13 -8.43
N VAL A 442 -13.73 -22.83 -7.48
CA VAL A 442 -13.78 -22.51 -6.05
C VAL A 442 -12.33 -22.53 -5.55
N MET A 443 -11.90 -21.42 -4.94
CA MET A 443 -10.63 -21.36 -4.23
C MET A 443 -10.86 -21.70 -2.76
N VAL A 444 -10.18 -22.73 -2.25
CA VAL A 444 -10.28 -23.17 -0.86
C VAL A 444 -8.98 -22.86 -0.14
N SER A 445 -9.06 -22.20 1.00
CA SER A 445 -7.90 -21.75 1.77
C SER A 445 -7.98 -22.05 3.27
N LYS A 446 -9.00 -22.77 3.74
CA LYS A 446 -9.15 -23.15 5.15
C LYS A 446 -9.63 -24.57 5.30
N TRP A 447 -9.10 -25.22 6.33
CA TRP A 447 -9.39 -26.59 6.69
C TRP A 447 -9.41 -26.74 8.22
N GLU A 448 -10.39 -27.45 8.74
CA GLU A 448 -10.57 -27.76 10.16
C GLU A 448 -9.69 -28.95 10.59
N SER A 449 -9.26 -29.79 9.65
CA SER A 449 -8.45 -30.99 9.91
C SER A 449 -7.51 -31.31 8.76
N ARG A 450 -6.47 -32.13 9.06
CA ARG A 450 -5.53 -32.63 8.04
C ARG A 450 -6.25 -33.44 6.97
N GLU A 451 -7.25 -34.23 7.38
CA GLU A 451 -8.05 -35.07 6.50
C GLU A 451 -8.90 -34.23 5.54
N GLU A 452 -9.39 -33.07 6.00
CA GLU A 452 -10.12 -32.13 5.15
C GLU A 452 -9.20 -31.48 4.12
N LEU A 453 -7.98 -31.08 4.50
CA LEU A 453 -6.95 -30.58 3.58
C LEU A 453 -6.60 -31.63 2.52
N ILE A 454 -6.32 -32.86 2.95
CA ILE A 454 -6.02 -34.00 2.07
C ILE A 454 -7.17 -34.22 1.09
N ARG A 455 -8.43 -34.22 1.56
CA ARG A 455 -9.60 -34.37 0.70
C ARG A 455 -9.74 -33.25 -0.32
N CYS A 456 -9.42 -32.01 0.06
CA CYS A 456 -9.41 -30.87 -0.85
C CYS A 456 -8.36 -31.03 -1.95
N LEU A 457 -7.14 -31.44 -1.58
CA LEU A 457 -6.04 -31.69 -2.52
C LEU A 457 -6.37 -32.86 -3.47
N LEU A 458 -6.95 -33.95 -2.97
CA LEU A 458 -7.42 -35.06 -3.80
C LEU A 458 -8.49 -34.60 -4.80
N CYS A 459 -9.45 -33.75 -4.39
CA CYS A 459 -10.42 -33.15 -5.32
C CYS A 459 -9.74 -32.28 -6.37
N SER A 460 -8.74 -31.49 -5.97
CA SER A 460 -7.95 -30.63 -6.86
C SER A 460 -7.14 -31.40 -7.90
N CYS A 461 -6.86 -32.69 -7.68
CA CYS A 461 -6.10 -33.55 -8.59
C CYS A 461 -6.95 -34.58 -9.34
N PHE A 462 -8.28 -34.59 -9.12
CA PHE A 462 -9.14 -35.62 -9.69
C PHE A 462 -9.53 -35.29 -11.14
N ILE A 463 -8.96 -36.02 -12.09
CA ILE A 463 -9.25 -35.89 -13.52
C ILE A 463 -10.25 -37.00 -13.92
N PRO A 464 -11.49 -36.67 -14.34
CA PRO A 464 -12.48 -37.68 -14.73
C PRO A 464 -11.95 -38.64 -15.80
N ALA A 465 -12.30 -39.93 -15.67
CA ALA A 465 -11.84 -41.04 -16.51
C ALA A 465 -10.33 -41.38 -16.41
N PHE A 466 -9.48 -40.47 -15.94
CA PHE A 466 -8.06 -40.74 -15.67
C PHE A 466 -7.86 -41.21 -14.22
N SER A 467 -8.35 -40.46 -13.25
CA SER A 467 -8.26 -40.79 -11.81
C SER A 467 -9.34 -41.80 -11.38
N GLY A 468 -10.41 -41.93 -12.17
CA GLY A 468 -11.53 -42.83 -11.90
C GLY A 468 -12.87 -42.27 -12.39
N PHE A 469 -13.95 -43.02 -12.15
CA PHE A 469 -15.31 -42.64 -12.57
C PHE A 469 -16.17 -42.07 -11.42
N ARG A 470 -15.81 -42.36 -10.17
CA ARG A 470 -16.55 -41.87 -9.00
C ARG A 470 -15.98 -40.52 -8.57
N LEU A 471 -16.75 -39.46 -8.79
CA LEU A 471 -16.36 -38.10 -8.42
C LEU A 471 -16.17 -37.95 -6.90
N PRO A 472 -15.05 -37.38 -6.43
CA PRO A 472 -14.86 -37.08 -5.03
C PRO A 472 -15.77 -35.94 -4.58
N THR A 473 -15.97 -35.83 -3.27
CA THR A 473 -16.86 -34.84 -2.66
C THR A 473 -16.09 -34.02 -1.63
N PHE A 474 -16.19 -32.69 -1.73
CA PHE A 474 -15.67 -31.75 -0.75
C PHE A 474 -16.82 -30.93 -0.17
N LYS A 475 -16.98 -30.94 1.16
CA LYS A 475 -18.10 -30.29 1.88
C LYS A 475 -19.49 -30.57 1.27
N GLY A 476 -19.74 -31.83 0.92
CA GLY A 476 -21.00 -32.26 0.31
C GLY A 476 -21.17 -31.94 -1.19
N GLN A 477 -20.19 -31.29 -1.83
CA GLN A 477 -20.24 -30.96 -3.26
C GLN A 477 -19.28 -31.82 -4.08
N LYS A 478 -19.74 -32.28 -5.25
CA LYS A 478 -18.90 -33.01 -6.20
C LYS A 478 -17.92 -32.05 -6.87
N CYS A 479 -16.65 -32.41 -6.83
CA CYS A 479 -15.55 -31.59 -7.33
C CYS A 479 -14.64 -32.40 -8.25
N VAL A 480 -13.98 -31.71 -9.18
CA VAL A 480 -12.92 -32.24 -10.04
C VAL A 480 -11.73 -31.27 -10.03
N ASP A 481 -10.67 -31.66 -10.73
CA ASP A 481 -9.43 -30.92 -10.83
C ASP A 481 -9.67 -29.42 -11.13
N GLY A 482 -8.97 -28.56 -10.38
CA GLY A 482 -9.03 -27.10 -10.55
C GLY A 482 -8.58 -26.63 -11.93
N GLY A 483 -7.69 -27.39 -12.58
CA GLY A 483 -7.16 -27.15 -13.91
C GLY A 483 -8.20 -27.17 -15.03
N PHE A 484 -9.42 -27.63 -14.79
CA PHE A 484 -10.52 -27.49 -15.75
C PHE A 484 -11.14 -26.08 -15.77
N SER A 485 -10.99 -25.30 -14.70
CA SER A 485 -11.62 -23.98 -14.57
C SER A 485 -10.63 -22.84 -14.28
N ASN A 486 -9.58 -23.11 -13.50
CA ASN A 486 -8.53 -22.15 -13.16
C ASN A 486 -7.23 -22.91 -12.88
N ASN A 487 -6.46 -23.17 -13.94
CA ASN A 487 -5.21 -23.93 -13.91
C ASN A 487 -4.05 -23.15 -13.32
N LEU A 488 -3.99 -21.82 -13.52
CA LEU A 488 -2.97 -20.94 -12.95
C LEU A 488 -3.66 -19.88 -12.05
N PRO A 489 -4.04 -20.25 -10.82
CA PRO A 489 -4.83 -19.37 -9.95
C PRO A 489 -4.00 -18.24 -9.36
N ILE A 490 -4.49 -17.00 -9.47
CA ILE A 490 -3.91 -15.81 -8.83
C ILE A 490 -4.88 -15.30 -7.77
N VAL A 491 -4.42 -15.17 -6.52
CA VAL A 491 -5.28 -14.78 -5.39
C VAL A 491 -4.98 -13.41 -4.81
N CYS A 492 -3.77 -12.87 -5.04
CA CYS A 492 -3.44 -11.49 -4.75
C CYS A 492 -2.29 -11.00 -5.63
N HIS A 493 -2.18 -9.69 -5.79
CA HIS A 493 -1.05 -9.03 -6.45
C HIS A 493 -0.17 -8.31 -5.41
N PRO A 494 1.15 -8.24 -5.65
CA PRO A 494 1.88 -8.84 -6.77
C PRO A 494 1.95 -10.38 -6.72
N ALA A 495 1.99 -11.02 -7.91
CA ALA A 495 2.06 -12.47 -8.06
C ALA A 495 3.28 -12.88 -8.91
N ILE A 496 3.95 -13.95 -8.51
CA ILE A 496 4.98 -14.66 -9.29
C ILE A 496 4.34 -15.95 -9.79
N THR A 497 4.20 -16.05 -11.11
CA THR A 497 3.53 -17.19 -11.76
C THR A 497 4.55 -18.20 -12.29
N ILE A 498 4.33 -19.48 -12.00
CA ILE A 498 5.22 -20.58 -12.39
C ILE A 498 4.43 -21.66 -13.11
N SER A 499 4.78 -21.89 -14.38
CA SER A 499 4.16 -22.93 -15.19
C SER A 499 5.21 -23.69 -16.00
N PRO A 500 5.14 -25.03 -16.07
CA PRO A 500 5.96 -25.79 -17.00
C PRO A 500 5.51 -25.61 -18.45
N PHE A 501 4.40 -24.94 -18.73
CA PHE A 501 3.95 -24.65 -20.09
C PHE A 501 4.40 -23.27 -20.52
N ASN A 502 4.88 -23.15 -21.75
CA ASN A 502 5.21 -21.86 -22.36
C ASN A 502 3.92 -21.04 -22.49
N GLY A 503 3.86 -19.90 -21.81
CA GLY A 503 2.64 -19.11 -21.74
C GLY A 503 2.86 -17.61 -21.73
N ARG A 504 1.87 -16.87 -22.24
CA ARG A 504 1.89 -15.40 -22.21
C ARG A 504 1.51 -14.91 -20.82
N GLY A 505 2.33 -14.04 -20.26
CA GLY A 505 2.05 -13.47 -18.94
C GLY A 505 2.40 -14.40 -17.78
N VAL A 506 3.13 -15.50 -18.05
CA VAL A 506 3.76 -16.33 -17.02
C VAL A 506 5.18 -15.82 -16.77
N ASP A 507 5.58 -15.74 -15.50
CA ASP A 507 6.87 -15.18 -15.10
C ASP A 507 8.03 -16.17 -15.28
N ILE A 508 7.79 -17.42 -14.86
CA ILE A 508 8.74 -18.53 -14.92
C ILE A 508 8.08 -19.66 -15.71
N CYS A 509 8.46 -19.77 -16.98
CA CYS A 509 8.04 -20.84 -17.88
C CYS A 509 9.10 -21.11 -18.96
N PRO A 510 9.09 -22.28 -19.62
CA PRO A 510 9.98 -22.56 -20.73
C PRO A 510 9.75 -21.63 -21.93
N THR A 511 10.79 -21.36 -22.71
CA THR A 511 10.70 -20.61 -23.97
C THR A 511 10.94 -21.51 -25.17
N ASP A 512 9.97 -21.61 -26.08
CA ASP A 512 10.05 -22.50 -27.25
C ASP A 512 10.67 -21.87 -28.52
N GLY A 513 11.43 -20.78 -28.40
CA GLY A 513 12.21 -20.19 -29.52
C GLY A 513 11.41 -19.60 -30.69
N SER A 514 10.09 -19.53 -30.61
CA SER A 514 9.20 -18.96 -31.65
C SER A 514 9.10 -17.44 -31.53
N ASN A 515 9.30 -16.70 -32.64
CA ASN A 515 9.23 -15.23 -32.65
C ASN A 515 7.81 -14.66 -32.52
N THR A 516 6.75 -15.43 -32.84
CA THR A 516 5.35 -15.01 -32.69
C THR A 516 4.41 -16.22 -32.53
N PRO A 517 4.41 -16.91 -31.39
CA PRO A 517 3.49 -18.03 -31.16
C PRO A 517 2.04 -17.53 -31.04
N LEU A 518 1.10 -18.28 -31.60
CA LEU A 518 -0.33 -18.12 -31.33
C LEU A 518 -0.59 -18.54 -29.88
N TYR A 519 -1.48 -17.83 -29.17
CA TYR A 519 -1.86 -18.17 -27.79
C TYR A 519 -3.33 -18.55 -27.70
N ILE A 520 -3.63 -19.54 -26.87
CA ILE A 520 -4.99 -19.95 -26.50
C ILE A 520 -5.16 -19.88 -24.99
N THR A 521 -6.35 -19.49 -24.55
CA THR A 521 -6.68 -19.51 -23.12
C THR A 521 -7.30 -20.85 -22.76
N VAL A 522 -6.68 -21.59 -21.85
CA VAL A 522 -7.19 -22.83 -21.30
C VAL A 522 -7.25 -22.68 -19.79
N ALA A 523 -8.47 -22.74 -19.22
CA ALA A 523 -8.70 -22.64 -17.78
C ALA A 523 -7.90 -21.51 -17.09
N ASN A 524 -8.06 -20.27 -17.56
CA ASN A 524 -7.38 -19.08 -17.02
C ASN A 524 -5.84 -19.04 -17.19
N GLU A 525 -5.26 -19.90 -18.03
CA GLU A 525 -3.85 -19.86 -18.42
C GLU A 525 -3.71 -19.61 -19.94
N GLN A 526 -2.83 -18.68 -20.34
CA GLN A 526 -2.57 -18.36 -21.75
C GLN A 526 -1.42 -19.21 -22.29
N LEU A 527 -1.73 -20.28 -23.01
CA LEU A 527 -0.76 -21.25 -23.51
C LEU A 527 -0.34 -20.94 -24.94
N ALA A 528 0.96 -21.00 -25.23
CA ALA A 528 1.46 -20.96 -26.59
C ALA A 528 1.07 -22.24 -27.35
N VAL A 529 0.56 -22.11 -28.56
CA VAL A 529 0.26 -23.23 -29.47
C VAL A 529 1.57 -23.65 -30.14
N THR A 530 2.33 -24.51 -29.47
CA THR A 530 3.62 -25.03 -29.93
C THR A 530 3.66 -26.55 -29.80
N LEU A 531 4.49 -27.21 -30.62
CA LEU A 531 4.76 -28.63 -30.45
C LEU A 531 5.36 -28.92 -29.07
N GLY A 532 6.17 -28.00 -28.54
CA GLY A 532 6.72 -28.07 -27.18
C GLY A 532 5.62 -28.20 -26.12
N ASN A 533 4.63 -27.32 -26.13
CA ASN A 533 3.51 -27.39 -25.19
C ASN A 533 2.63 -28.61 -25.40
N LEU A 534 2.39 -29.05 -26.64
CA LEU A 534 1.64 -30.29 -26.89
C LEU A 534 2.34 -31.50 -26.24
N VAL A 535 3.67 -31.61 -26.41
CA VAL A 535 4.47 -32.66 -25.77
C VAL A 535 4.42 -32.55 -24.25
N ARG A 536 4.46 -31.34 -23.69
CA ARG A 536 4.35 -31.12 -22.24
C ARG A 536 2.97 -31.50 -21.70
N CYS A 537 1.89 -31.19 -22.40
CA CYS A 537 0.54 -31.61 -22.00
C CYS A 537 0.42 -33.13 -21.93
N ILE A 538 0.99 -33.85 -22.90
CA ILE A 538 1.03 -35.32 -22.89
C ILE A 538 1.86 -35.80 -21.68
N ARG A 539 3.05 -35.21 -21.46
CA ARG A 539 3.96 -35.59 -20.36
C ARG A 539 3.46 -35.23 -18.96
N ALA A 540 2.49 -34.32 -18.85
CA ALA A 540 1.82 -34.02 -17.60
C ALA A 540 0.98 -35.21 -17.11
N LEU A 541 0.36 -35.96 -18.03
CA LEU A 541 -0.47 -37.13 -17.74
C LEU A 541 0.32 -38.44 -17.83
N LEU A 542 1.19 -38.56 -18.82
CA LEU A 542 2.05 -39.72 -19.04
C LEU A 542 3.46 -39.42 -18.53
N PRO A 543 3.90 -40.01 -17.40
CA PRO A 543 5.17 -39.66 -16.79
C PRO A 543 6.33 -39.90 -17.78
N PRO A 544 7.23 -38.93 -17.97
CA PRO A 544 8.45 -39.13 -18.75
C PRO A 544 9.47 -39.95 -17.95
N HIS A 545 10.50 -40.50 -18.62
CA HIS A 545 11.60 -41.20 -17.93
C HIS A 545 12.32 -40.28 -16.93
N VAL A 546 12.98 -40.89 -15.93
CA VAL A 546 13.66 -40.20 -14.84
C VAL A 546 14.63 -39.12 -15.33
N ASP A 547 15.43 -39.39 -16.36
CA ASP A 547 16.35 -38.41 -16.94
C ASP A 547 15.63 -37.17 -17.48
N ALA A 548 14.46 -37.35 -18.08
CA ALA A 548 13.64 -36.26 -18.58
C ALA A 548 13.00 -35.46 -17.43
N LEU A 549 12.61 -36.09 -16.32
CA LEU A 549 12.16 -35.40 -15.11
C LEU A 549 13.29 -34.55 -14.51
N GLN A 550 14.51 -35.08 -14.45
CA GLN A 550 15.68 -34.35 -13.96
C GLN A 550 16.01 -33.15 -14.85
N ASN A 551 15.92 -33.30 -16.18
CA ASN A 551 16.06 -32.19 -17.11
C ASN A 551 14.98 -31.12 -16.92
N MET A 552 13.72 -31.51 -16.69
CA MET A 552 12.64 -30.56 -16.39
C MET A 552 12.88 -29.79 -15.10
N TYR A 553 13.38 -30.47 -14.05
CA TYR A 553 13.77 -29.82 -12.80
C TYR A 553 14.88 -28.78 -13.02
N LEU A 554 15.95 -29.14 -13.74
CA LEU A 554 17.06 -28.23 -14.05
C LEU A 554 16.61 -27.04 -14.91
N MET A 555 15.69 -27.27 -15.85
CA MET A 555 15.09 -26.22 -16.67
C MET A 555 14.33 -25.21 -15.80
N GLY A 556 13.46 -25.69 -14.89
CA GLY A 556 12.73 -24.83 -13.97
C GLY A 556 13.63 -24.01 -13.06
N TYR A 557 14.71 -24.62 -12.55
CA TYR A 557 15.72 -23.91 -11.78
C TYR A 557 16.39 -22.78 -12.59
N THR A 558 16.76 -23.09 -13.84
CA THR A 558 17.45 -22.16 -14.75
C THR A 558 16.53 -21.01 -15.15
N ASP A 559 15.27 -21.28 -15.47
CA ASP A 559 14.29 -20.25 -15.83
C ASP A 559 13.98 -19.34 -14.64
N ALA A 560 13.87 -19.89 -13.43
CA ALA A 560 13.74 -19.09 -12.21
C ALA A 560 14.99 -18.23 -11.96
N TYR A 561 16.18 -18.75 -12.23
CA TYR A 561 17.43 -17.99 -12.10
C TYR A 561 17.50 -16.84 -13.11
N ASN A 562 17.09 -17.08 -14.35
CA ASN A 562 17.00 -16.06 -15.39
C ASN A 562 15.93 -15.01 -15.05
N PHE A 563 14.79 -15.43 -14.50
CA PHE A 563 13.79 -14.54 -13.95
C PHE A 563 14.40 -13.63 -12.88
N LEU A 564 15.13 -14.17 -11.91
CA LEU A 564 15.78 -13.38 -10.85
C LEU A 564 16.84 -12.39 -11.38
N LYS A 565 17.57 -12.75 -12.45
CA LYS A 565 18.55 -11.89 -13.12
C LYS A 565 17.91 -10.73 -13.88
N THR A 566 16.90 -11.03 -14.70
CA THR A 566 16.17 -10.03 -15.50
C THR A 566 15.22 -9.17 -14.66
N SER A 567 14.97 -9.59 -13.42
CA SER A 567 14.07 -8.97 -12.47
C SER A 567 14.47 -7.57 -11.98
N ALA A 568 15.63 -7.00 -12.29
CA ALA A 568 15.84 -5.57 -12.03
C ALA A 568 14.78 -4.69 -12.74
N ALA A 569 14.35 -5.08 -13.95
CA ALA A 569 13.29 -4.40 -14.70
C ALA A 569 11.87 -4.91 -14.38
N LYS A 570 11.68 -6.21 -14.06
CA LYS A 570 10.36 -6.78 -13.69
C LYS A 570 9.96 -6.54 -12.22
N LYS A 571 10.91 -6.41 -11.28
CA LYS A 571 10.61 -5.98 -9.89
C LYS A 571 9.98 -4.59 -9.84
N LYS A 572 10.27 -3.73 -10.83
CA LYS A 572 9.58 -2.45 -11.06
C LYS A 572 8.08 -2.64 -11.33
N LYS A 573 7.69 -3.73 -11.99
CA LYS A 573 6.29 -4.07 -12.35
C LYS A 573 5.53 -4.71 -11.17
N LEU A 574 6.20 -5.52 -10.34
CA LEU A 574 5.63 -6.11 -9.11
C LEU A 574 5.31 -5.06 -8.02
N LEU A 575 5.87 -3.86 -8.14
CA LEU A 575 5.62 -2.74 -7.22
C LEU A 575 4.73 -1.65 -7.86
N GLN A 576 4.25 -1.86 -9.09
CA GLN A 576 3.43 -0.89 -9.84
C GLN A 576 2.02 -1.40 -10.19
N GLY A 577 1.77 -2.71 -10.05
CA GLY A 577 0.43 -3.31 -10.10
C GLY A 577 -0.12 -3.54 -8.71
#